data_AF-A4WXR4-F1
#
_entry.id   AF-A4WXR4-F1
#
_cell.length_a   1.000
_cell.length_b   1.000
_cell.length_c   1.000
_cell.angle_alpha   90.00
_cell.angle_beta   90.00
_cell.angle_gamma   90.00
#
_symmetry.space_group_name_H-M   'P 1'
#
loop_
_entity.id
_entity.type
_entity.pdbx_description
1 polymer ?
#
loop_
_entity_poly.entity_id
_entity_poly.type
_entity_poly.pdbx_seq_one_letter_code
_entity_poly.pdbx_strand_id
1 'polypeptide(L)'
;MSSSHLKHVFPLLSVLALCPVSVGAEDAASAAVSPEAAAATEGSYRSIISMLEGEISSLEARIAVLTTERRRELSRLERTRNETARVEKQLAQLRHERGRLEEAVAGPRAEPTSAAAMQPAGLVAHPPPPRADGGAVRLDAEHKRLADQVDRLEREAGDAAAKLQALSEAASQREAELLLLVDRQEGLTKSIASREDELEKLAARHSELTAAVAQREEALQALDERAATAAESAARQREEAEALEARHLELTRAVAEGSESVTALETRQAELSEAASALAEDVTRRQGLLADAEAQLSASRKEQEEAVAAARAQVQDLREAESQARQRLEALVAAEAATRQRAEALQRKLEEGEAALVRLTAAVGDEETRLAQLQAQREEPAADQSRDMSEAEGRLAALAAAEEEARARVSELDALLERKQQELAAAPAAPEPAPPEVEQPPAAALPAGAPRQPDEVARALAEAPGLPEPGSAARQRLFSLLETGVCPVDALREATGAVNRQTLVALVRSLGGC
;
A
#
# COMPACT_ATOMS: atom_id res chain seq x y z
N MET A 1 -46.39 98.13 -44.28
CA MET A 1 -47.58 97.36 -43.85
C MET A 1 -47.11 96.10 -43.12
N SER A 2 -47.95 95.52 -42.27
CA SER A 2 -47.78 94.21 -41.59
C SER A 2 -46.41 93.90 -40.96
N SER A 3 -46.26 94.21 -39.67
CA SER A 3 -45.33 93.51 -38.77
C SER A 3 -46.15 92.62 -37.81
N SER A 4 -45.98 91.29 -37.89
CA SER A 4 -46.82 90.36 -37.10
C SER A 4 -46.27 88.95 -36.83
N HIS A 5 -45.03 88.60 -37.21
CA HIS A 5 -44.52 87.22 -37.11
C HIS A 5 -43.12 87.09 -36.48
N LEU A 6 -42.96 87.52 -35.21
CA LEU A 6 -41.71 87.34 -34.47
C LEU A 6 -41.94 87.33 -32.93
N LYS A 7 -42.84 86.47 -32.46
CA LYS A 7 -43.21 86.33 -31.02
C LYS A 7 -43.36 84.89 -30.48
N HIS A 8 -42.93 83.87 -31.23
CA HIS A 8 -42.99 82.47 -30.80
C HIS A 8 -41.66 81.74 -31.03
N VAL A 9 -40.70 81.96 -30.13
CA VAL A 9 -39.48 81.13 -29.99
C VAL A 9 -39.20 81.03 -28.49
N PHE A 10 -39.10 79.80 -27.96
CA PHE A 10 -39.27 79.44 -26.54
C PHE A 10 -40.70 79.74 -26.01
N PRO A 11 -41.30 78.88 -25.14
CA PRO A 11 -40.65 77.88 -24.28
C PRO A 11 -41.16 76.42 -24.46
N LEU A 12 -40.25 75.46 -24.66
CA LEU A 12 -40.54 74.00 -24.58
C LEU A 12 -39.34 73.17 -24.06
N LEU A 13 -38.66 73.64 -23.01
CA LEU A 13 -37.67 72.84 -22.26
C LEU A 13 -37.91 73.06 -20.75
N SER A 14 -38.95 72.41 -20.23
CA SER A 14 -39.39 72.59 -18.83
C SER A 14 -40.10 71.36 -18.23
N VAL A 15 -39.95 70.17 -18.84
CA VAL A 15 -40.57 68.92 -18.38
C VAL A 15 -39.55 67.78 -18.37
N LEU A 16 -38.56 67.89 -17.48
CA LEU A 16 -37.85 66.74 -16.91
C LEU A 16 -37.74 66.99 -15.41
N ALA A 17 -38.79 66.62 -14.69
CA ALA A 17 -38.88 66.83 -13.25
C ALA A 17 -37.98 65.83 -12.51
N LEU A 18 -37.22 66.35 -11.55
CA LEU A 18 -36.31 65.63 -10.68
C LEU A 18 -36.94 64.36 -10.05
N CYS A 19 -36.44 63.19 -10.44
CA CYS A 19 -36.49 62.01 -9.58
C CYS A 19 -35.21 61.99 -8.72
N PRO A 20 -35.30 62.03 -7.37
CA PRO A 20 -34.12 61.97 -6.52
C PRO A 20 -33.58 60.55 -6.45
N VAL A 21 -32.39 60.31 -7.01
CA VAL A 21 -31.65 59.06 -6.75
C VAL A 21 -31.01 59.17 -5.37
N SER A 22 -31.69 58.59 -4.36
CA SER A 22 -31.15 58.45 -3.02
C SER A 22 -30.00 57.45 -3.03
N VAL A 23 -28.78 57.92 -2.77
CA VAL A 23 -27.61 57.04 -2.54
C VAL A 23 -27.78 56.35 -1.19
N GLY A 24 -28.33 55.14 -1.22
CA GLY A 24 -28.32 54.18 -0.13
C GLY A 24 -27.65 52.90 -0.61
N ALA A 25 -26.55 52.52 0.04
CA ALA A 25 -25.82 51.30 -0.29
C ALA A 25 -26.14 50.22 0.74
N GLU A 26 -26.94 49.23 0.37
CA GLU A 26 -27.09 47.93 1.05
C GLU A 26 -27.80 46.92 0.12
N ASP A 27 -27.48 45.63 0.29
CA ASP A 27 -28.12 44.43 -0.27
C ASP A 27 -28.48 44.37 -1.77
N ALA A 28 -27.47 44.10 -2.61
CA ALA A 28 -27.63 43.67 -4.01
C ALA A 28 -28.10 42.20 -4.14
N ALA A 29 -29.28 41.87 -3.63
CA ALA A 29 -29.84 40.51 -3.63
C ALA A 29 -30.91 40.29 -4.73
N SER A 30 -30.47 39.80 -5.90
CA SER A 30 -31.31 39.09 -6.90
C SER A 30 -32.64 39.75 -7.33
N ALA A 31 -32.63 41.04 -7.67
CA ALA A 31 -33.73 41.70 -8.36
C ALA A 31 -33.76 41.30 -9.86
N ALA A 32 -34.25 40.08 -10.15
CA ALA A 32 -34.43 39.62 -11.52
C ALA A 32 -35.52 40.45 -12.23
N VAL A 33 -35.09 41.38 -13.09
CA VAL A 33 -35.99 42.22 -13.89
C VAL A 33 -36.86 41.32 -14.77
N SER A 34 -38.18 41.37 -14.57
CA SER A 34 -39.13 40.60 -15.37
C SER A 34 -38.91 40.87 -16.87
N PRO A 35 -38.90 39.84 -17.75
CA PRO A 35 -38.66 40.04 -19.18
C PRO A 35 -39.65 41.00 -19.84
N GLU A 36 -40.87 41.11 -19.28
CA GLU A 36 -41.89 42.07 -19.69
C GLU A 36 -41.50 43.52 -19.39
N ALA A 37 -40.83 43.78 -18.26
CA ALA A 37 -40.27 45.08 -17.92
C ALA A 37 -39.03 45.41 -18.77
N ALA A 38 -38.18 44.42 -19.05
CA ALA A 38 -37.05 44.59 -19.97
C ALA A 38 -37.54 44.97 -21.38
N ALA A 39 -38.53 44.24 -21.93
CA ALA A 39 -39.16 44.56 -23.21
C ALA A 39 -39.83 45.95 -23.23
N ALA A 40 -40.46 46.37 -22.13
CA ALA A 40 -41.01 47.72 -21.99
C ALA A 40 -39.91 48.80 -22.04
N THR A 41 -38.76 48.58 -21.38
CA THR A 41 -37.62 49.52 -21.48
C THR A 41 -37.02 49.53 -22.87
N GLU A 42 -36.86 48.39 -23.54
CA GLU A 42 -36.35 48.32 -24.93
C GLU A 42 -37.29 49.04 -25.91
N GLY A 43 -38.60 48.89 -25.76
CA GLY A 43 -39.60 49.65 -26.52
C GLY A 43 -39.52 51.16 -26.26
N SER A 44 -39.30 51.57 -25.01
CA SER A 44 -39.08 52.97 -24.64
C SER A 44 -37.82 53.54 -25.30
N TYR A 45 -36.67 52.84 -25.21
CA TYR A 45 -35.43 53.28 -25.85
C TYR A 45 -35.55 53.35 -27.37
N ARG A 46 -36.20 52.38 -28.03
CA ARG A 46 -36.49 52.45 -29.48
C ARG A 46 -37.36 53.65 -29.86
N SER A 47 -38.36 53.99 -29.03
CA SER A 47 -39.20 55.18 -29.26
C SER A 47 -38.43 56.48 -29.08
N ILE A 48 -37.50 56.55 -28.12
CA ILE A 48 -36.64 57.72 -27.87
C ILE A 48 -35.64 57.87 -29.02
N ILE A 49 -35.00 56.78 -29.47
CA ILE A 49 -34.08 56.79 -30.61
C ILE A 49 -34.79 57.29 -31.88
N SER A 50 -35.97 56.73 -32.21
CA SER A 50 -36.74 57.17 -33.38
C SER A 50 -37.19 58.64 -33.31
N MET A 51 -37.47 59.17 -32.11
CA MET A 51 -37.74 60.59 -31.89
C MET A 51 -36.50 61.44 -32.18
N LEU A 52 -35.33 61.06 -31.63
CA LEU A 52 -34.07 61.76 -31.83
C LEU A 52 -33.59 61.72 -33.30
N GLU A 53 -33.75 60.59 -33.99
CA GLU A 53 -33.48 60.46 -35.43
C GLU A 53 -34.36 61.42 -36.27
N GLY A 54 -35.62 61.56 -35.89
CA GLY A 54 -36.55 62.54 -36.49
C GLY A 54 -36.16 64.00 -36.21
N GLU A 55 -35.73 64.31 -34.99
CA GLU A 55 -35.23 65.65 -34.64
C GLU A 55 -33.92 66.00 -35.36
N ILE A 56 -32.97 65.06 -35.43
CA ILE A 56 -31.72 65.20 -36.21
C ILE A 56 -32.05 65.46 -37.68
N SER A 57 -32.91 64.65 -38.30
CA SER A 57 -33.33 64.83 -39.70
C SER A 57 -33.96 66.21 -39.96
N SER A 58 -34.76 66.71 -38.99
CA SER A 58 -35.38 68.03 -39.03
C SER A 58 -34.36 69.17 -38.90
N LEU A 59 -33.37 69.01 -38.00
CA LEU A 59 -32.27 69.96 -37.80
C LEU A 59 -31.34 70.01 -39.02
N GLU A 60 -30.98 68.87 -39.61
CA GLU A 60 -30.19 68.79 -40.84
C GLU A 60 -30.88 69.51 -42.02
N ALA A 61 -32.18 69.25 -42.22
CA ALA A 61 -32.97 69.95 -43.23
C ALA A 61 -33.00 71.47 -42.99
N ARG A 62 -33.11 71.90 -41.72
CA ARG A 62 -33.07 73.33 -41.35
C ARG A 62 -31.69 73.95 -41.56
N ILE A 63 -30.61 73.23 -41.28
CA ILE A 63 -29.23 73.67 -41.56
C ILE A 63 -28.99 73.77 -43.07
N ALA A 64 -29.52 72.85 -43.87
CA ALA A 64 -29.48 72.93 -45.34
C ALA A 64 -30.18 74.19 -45.87
N VAL A 65 -31.38 74.52 -45.34
CA VAL A 65 -32.06 75.79 -45.68
C VAL A 65 -31.21 77.00 -45.28
N LEU A 66 -30.82 77.11 -44.01
CA LEU A 66 -30.07 78.27 -43.49
C LEU A 66 -28.71 78.47 -44.18
N THR A 67 -28.02 77.40 -44.57
CA THR A 67 -26.76 77.52 -45.34
C THR A 67 -26.99 77.98 -46.77
N THR A 68 -28.09 77.60 -47.44
CA THR A 68 -28.45 78.20 -48.74
C THR A 68 -28.88 79.67 -48.62
N GLU A 69 -29.54 80.05 -47.54
CA GLU A 69 -29.91 81.44 -47.26
C GLU A 69 -28.66 82.30 -46.98
N ARG A 70 -27.76 81.86 -46.10
CA ARG A 70 -26.47 82.53 -45.85
C ARG A 70 -25.63 82.69 -47.13
N ARG A 71 -25.62 81.69 -48.03
CA ARG A 71 -24.98 81.82 -49.36
C ARG A 71 -25.67 82.88 -50.23
N ARG A 72 -27.00 82.92 -50.27
CA ARG A 72 -27.77 83.95 -51.02
C ARG A 72 -27.53 85.35 -50.46
N GLU A 73 -27.36 85.50 -49.15
CA GLU A 73 -27.05 86.77 -48.50
C GLU A 73 -25.61 87.24 -48.75
N LEU A 74 -24.61 86.34 -48.66
CA LEU A 74 -23.24 86.65 -49.08
C LEU A 74 -23.19 87.13 -50.54
N SER A 75 -23.86 86.42 -51.47
CA SER A 75 -23.97 86.87 -52.86
C SER A 75 -24.82 88.13 -53.08
N ARG A 76 -25.59 88.60 -52.09
CA ARG A 76 -26.22 89.93 -52.11
C ARG A 76 -25.22 90.99 -51.64
N LEU A 77 -24.51 90.75 -50.55
CA LEU A 77 -23.49 91.64 -50.01
C LEU A 77 -22.32 91.86 -51.00
N GLU A 78 -21.92 90.82 -51.74
CA GLU A 78 -20.96 90.92 -52.83
C GLU A 78 -21.46 91.82 -53.97
N ARG A 79 -22.76 91.75 -54.33
CA ARG A 79 -23.34 92.63 -55.37
C ARG A 79 -23.37 94.07 -54.90
N THR A 80 -23.88 94.34 -53.70
CA THR A 80 -23.93 95.70 -53.16
C THR A 80 -22.53 96.28 -52.98
N ARG A 81 -21.52 95.49 -52.59
CA ARG A 81 -20.11 95.93 -52.52
C ARG A 81 -19.51 96.22 -53.91
N ASN A 82 -19.88 95.46 -54.93
CA ASN A 82 -19.48 95.75 -56.31
C ASN A 82 -20.21 96.97 -56.90
N GLU A 83 -21.44 97.24 -56.45
CA GLU A 83 -22.22 98.42 -56.82
C GLU A 83 -21.68 99.69 -56.15
N THR A 84 -21.39 99.67 -54.84
CA THR A 84 -20.74 100.81 -54.16
C THR A 84 -19.37 101.10 -54.78
N ALA A 85 -18.54 100.09 -55.05
CA ALA A 85 -17.25 100.26 -55.71
C ALA A 85 -17.35 100.79 -57.16
N ARG A 86 -18.52 100.68 -57.83
CA ARG A 86 -18.80 101.34 -59.11
C ARG A 86 -19.20 102.81 -58.91
N VAL A 87 -20.08 103.08 -57.95
CA VAL A 87 -20.52 104.45 -57.61
C VAL A 87 -19.34 105.29 -57.09
N GLU A 88 -18.44 104.73 -56.29
CA GLU A 88 -17.21 105.38 -55.83
C GLU A 88 -16.30 105.77 -57.00
N LYS A 89 -16.14 104.89 -58.00
CA LYS A 89 -15.38 105.19 -59.23
C LYS A 89 -16.04 106.29 -60.06
N GLN A 90 -17.37 106.29 -60.18
CA GLN A 90 -18.12 107.36 -60.84
C GLN A 90 -17.98 108.69 -60.09
N LEU A 91 -18.04 108.69 -58.75
CA LEU A 91 -17.81 109.88 -57.94
C LEU A 91 -16.36 110.39 -58.05
N ALA A 92 -15.37 109.51 -58.18
CA ALA A 92 -13.98 109.90 -58.44
C ALA A 92 -13.80 110.52 -59.83
N GLN A 93 -14.45 109.95 -60.86
CA GLN A 93 -14.48 110.51 -62.22
C GLN A 93 -15.14 111.89 -62.25
N LEU A 94 -16.33 112.03 -61.66
CA LEU A 94 -17.04 113.31 -61.57
C LEU A 94 -16.26 114.38 -60.79
N ARG A 95 -15.52 114.00 -59.73
CA ARG A 95 -14.62 114.92 -59.02
C ARG A 95 -13.44 115.37 -59.89
N HIS A 96 -12.85 114.47 -60.69
CA HIS A 96 -11.78 114.82 -61.62
C HIS A 96 -12.26 115.74 -62.76
N GLU A 97 -13.45 115.46 -63.31
CA GLU A 97 -14.10 116.32 -64.30
C GLU A 97 -14.46 117.70 -63.72
N ARG A 98 -15.00 117.74 -62.49
CA ARG A 98 -15.25 119.01 -61.79
C ARG A 98 -13.97 119.80 -61.58
N GLY A 99 -12.87 119.15 -61.19
CA GLY A 99 -11.56 119.77 -61.04
C GLY A 99 -11.04 120.39 -62.34
N ARG A 100 -11.14 119.69 -63.48
CA ARG A 100 -10.78 120.26 -64.79
C ARG A 100 -11.66 121.45 -65.18
N LEU A 101 -12.96 121.41 -64.86
CA LEU A 101 -13.88 122.51 -65.14
C LEU A 101 -13.62 123.72 -64.24
N GLU A 102 -13.26 123.49 -62.97
CA GLU A 102 -12.83 124.54 -62.04
C GLU A 102 -11.51 125.18 -62.50
N GLU A 103 -10.53 124.37 -62.94
CA GLU A 103 -9.26 124.84 -63.51
C GLU A 103 -9.46 125.65 -64.81
N ALA A 104 -10.34 125.18 -65.71
CA ALA A 104 -10.70 125.87 -66.95
C ALA A 104 -11.58 127.13 -66.74
N VAL A 105 -12.11 127.35 -65.52
CA VAL A 105 -12.83 128.57 -65.13
C VAL A 105 -11.93 129.52 -64.33
N ALA A 106 -10.91 129.01 -63.64
CA ALA A 106 -9.93 129.80 -62.90
C ALA A 106 -8.95 130.55 -63.83
N GLY A 107 -8.60 129.97 -64.98
CA GLY A 107 -7.82 130.62 -66.03
C GLY A 107 -8.70 131.15 -67.17
N PRO A 108 -8.78 132.48 -67.46
CA PRO A 108 -8.08 133.61 -66.84
C PRO A 108 -9.01 134.66 -66.20
N ARG A 109 -8.71 135.15 -64.99
CA ARG A 109 -9.43 136.31 -64.42
C ARG A 109 -8.63 137.23 -63.48
N ALA A 110 -7.60 137.88 -64.01
CA ALA A 110 -7.00 139.10 -63.46
C ALA A 110 -6.26 139.88 -64.58
N GLU A 111 -6.23 141.22 -64.63
CA GLU A 111 -7.09 142.25 -64.02
C GLU A 111 -6.98 143.54 -64.89
N PRO A 112 -7.97 144.46 -64.88
CA PRO A 112 -7.88 145.72 -65.63
C PRO A 112 -7.26 146.84 -64.78
N THR A 113 -6.12 147.41 -65.21
CA THR A 113 -5.51 148.57 -64.56
C THR A 113 -6.17 149.89 -64.98
N SER A 114 -6.27 150.83 -64.03
CA SER A 114 -7.06 152.06 -64.14
C SER A 114 -6.19 153.33 -64.08
N ALA A 115 -6.83 154.47 -64.38
CA ALA A 115 -6.45 155.84 -64.02
C ALA A 115 -5.29 156.56 -64.75
N ALA A 116 -5.67 157.35 -65.77
CA ALA A 116 -5.15 158.70 -66.03
C ALA A 116 -6.31 159.52 -66.67
N ALA A 117 -7.01 160.46 -66.05
CA ALA A 117 -6.67 161.63 -65.22
C ALA A 117 -6.52 162.94 -66.04
N MET A 118 -7.22 163.98 -65.56
CA MET A 118 -7.20 165.41 -65.97
C MET A 118 -7.75 165.82 -67.35
N GLN A 119 -8.93 166.47 -67.34
CA GLN A 119 -9.20 167.71 -68.10
C GLN A 119 -10.50 168.41 -67.61
N PRO A 120 -10.40 169.65 -67.10
CA PRO A 120 -11.57 170.55 -67.01
C PRO A 120 -11.29 172.02 -67.41
N ALA A 121 -12.25 172.57 -68.18
CA ALA A 121 -12.70 173.96 -68.31
C ALA A 121 -11.76 175.19 -68.12
N GLY A 122 -11.75 176.06 -69.13
CA GLY A 122 -11.38 177.49 -69.04
C GLY A 122 -10.88 178.05 -70.39
N LEU A 123 -11.07 179.31 -70.83
CA LEU A 123 -12.05 180.40 -70.67
C LEU A 123 -11.36 181.66 -71.25
N VAL A 124 -12.06 182.43 -72.11
CA VAL A 124 -11.97 183.91 -72.25
C VAL A 124 -10.89 184.60 -73.15
N ALA A 125 -11.43 185.47 -74.04
CA ALA A 125 -10.94 186.74 -74.63
C ALA A 125 -9.83 186.85 -75.70
N HIS A 126 -10.19 187.53 -76.80
CA HIS A 126 -9.44 188.66 -77.38
C HIS A 126 -10.35 189.60 -78.23
N PRO A 127 -10.44 190.92 -77.93
CA PRO A 127 -10.97 192.01 -78.80
C PRO A 127 -9.79 192.83 -79.41
N PRO A 128 -9.96 194.02 -80.07
CA PRO A 128 -11.14 194.83 -80.46
C PRO A 128 -11.22 194.91 -82.03
N PRO A 129 -11.42 196.03 -82.82
CA PRO A 129 -11.76 197.46 -82.64
C PRO A 129 -13.14 197.89 -83.23
N PRO A 130 -13.58 199.18 -83.14
CA PRO A 130 -14.96 199.61 -83.48
C PRO A 130 -15.11 200.60 -84.67
N ARG A 131 -16.34 200.71 -85.21
CA ARG A 131 -16.94 201.96 -85.74
C ARG A 131 -18.48 201.99 -85.58
N ALA A 132 -18.97 203.13 -85.09
CA ALA A 132 -20.28 203.80 -85.28
C ALA A 132 -21.64 203.04 -85.26
N ASP A 133 -22.53 203.57 -84.42
CA ASP A 133 -23.99 203.75 -84.57
C ASP A 133 -24.96 202.54 -84.69
N GLY A 134 -25.93 202.46 -83.76
CA GLY A 134 -27.00 201.43 -83.79
C GLY A 134 -27.70 201.15 -82.46
N GLY A 135 -28.13 202.18 -81.71
CA GLY A 135 -28.50 202.06 -80.28
C GLY A 135 -29.70 201.19 -79.88
N ALA A 136 -30.56 200.75 -80.81
CA ALA A 136 -31.79 200.00 -80.48
C ALA A 136 -31.60 198.47 -80.48
N VAL A 137 -30.84 197.92 -81.43
CA VAL A 137 -30.75 196.47 -81.70
C VAL A 137 -30.06 195.68 -80.56
N ARG A 138 -29.31 196.38 -79.71
CA ARG A 138 -28.48 195.76 -78.66
C ARG A 138 -29.30 195.16 -77.51
N LEU A 139 -30.40 195.81 -77.11
CA LEU A 139 -31.25 195.30 -76.03
C LEU A 139 -32.02 194.05 -76.47
N ASP A 140 -32.51 193.99 -77.72
CA ASP A 140 -33.12 192.78 -78.28
C ASP A 140 -32.11 191.62 -78.37
N ALA A 141 -30.85 191.91 -78.72
CA ALA A 141 -29.79 190.90 -78.75
C ALA A 141 -29.41 190.37 -77.35
N GLU A 142 -29.48 191.23 -76.32
CA GLU A 142 -29.22 190.85 -74.92
C GLU A 142 -30.43 190.11 -74.31
N HIS A 143 -31.67 190.54 -74.59
CA HIS A 143 -32.90 189.79 -74.28
C HIS A 143 -32.91 188.42 -74.95
N LYS A 144 -32.54 188.33 -76.23
CA LYS A 144 -32.47 187.04 -76.95
C LYS A 144 -31.39 186.13 -76.36
N ARG A 145 -30.23 186.66 -75.95
CA ARG A 145 -29.23 185.87 -75.22
C ARG A 145 -29.73 185.34 -73.88
N LEU A 146 -30.47 186.16 -73.12
CA LEU A 146 -31.05 185.72 -71.84
C LEU A 146 -32.14 184.67 -72.06
N ALA A 147 -32.99 184.84 -73.09
CA ALA A 147 -33.92 183.81 -73.53
C ALA A 147 -33.16 182.52 -73.89
N ASP A 148 -32.19 182.58 -74.82
CA ASP A 148 -31.31 181.46 -75.23
C ASP A 148 -30.54 180.81 -74.05
N GLN A 149 -30.39 181.49 -72.90
CA GLN A 149 -29.80 180.95 -71.67
C GLN A 149 -30.84 180.29 -70.76
N VAL A 150 -32.02 180.89 -70.59
CA VAL A 150 -33.15 180.24 -69.89
C VAL A 150 -33.52 178.94 -70.62
N ASP A 151 -33.66 179.01 -71.95
CA ASP A 151 -33.84 177.89 -72.87
C ASP A 151 -32.80 176.76 -72.68
N ARG A 152 -31.54 177.10 -72.34
CA ARG A 152 -30.50 176.11 -72.05
C ARG A 152 -30.64 175.54 -70.65
N LEU A 153 -30.83 176.40 -69.65
CA LEU A 153 -30.99 175.98 -68.25
C LEU A 153 -32.26 175.13 -68.06
N GLU A 154 -33.34 175.38 -68.81
CA GLU A 154 -34.54 174.55 -68.84
C GLU A 154 -34.27 173.19 -69.49
N ARG A 155 -33.50 173.14 -70.59
CA ARG A 155 -33.06 171.87 -71.19
C ARG A 155 -32.13 171.11 -70.25
N GLU A 156 -31.14 171.77 -69.65
CA GLU A 156 -30.19 171.20 -68.70
C GLU A 156 -30.89 170.71 -67.42
N ALA A 157 -31.91 171.42 -66.94
CA ALA A 157 -32.76 171.00 -65.82
C ALA A 157 -33.69 169.85 -66.20
N GLY A 158 -34.26 169.83 -67.41
CA GLY A 158 -35.03 168.71 -67.94
C GLY A 158 -34.19 167.44 -68.10
N ASP A 159 -32.99 167.59 -68.66
CA ASP A 159 -31.96 166.56 -68.75
C ASP A 159 -31.55 166.05 -67.36
N ALA A 160 -31.37 166.94 -66.38
CA ALA A 160 -31.03 166.57 -65.01
C ALA A 160 -32.20 165.84 -64.32
N ALA A 161 -33.44 166.29 -64.51
CA ALA A 161 -34.63 165.63 -64.00
C ALA A 161 -34.81 164.23 -64.62
N ALA A 162 -34.62 164.08 -65.93
CA ALA A 162 -34.66 162.80 -66.61
C ALA A 162 -33.54 161.85 -66.15
N LYS A 163 -32.31 162.38 -65.92
CA LYS A 163 -31.20 161.61 -65.34
C LYS A 163 -31.48 161.18 -63.91
N LEU A 164 -32.06 162.05 -63.08
CA LEU A 164 -32.47 161.71 -61.70
C LEU A 164 -33.60 160.67 -61.69
N GLN A 165 -34.59 160.78 -62.57
CA GLN A 165 -35.65 159.79 -62.72
C GLN A 165 -35.07 158.43 -63.14
N ALA A 166 -34.25 158.38 -64.19
CA ALA A 166 -33.61 157.15 -64.64
C ALA A 166 -32.69 156.52 -63.56
N LEU A 167 -32.02 157.34 -62.74
CA LEU A 167 -31.26 156.87 -61.60
C LEU A 167 -32.15 156.34 -60.46
N SER A 168 -33.33 156.92 -60.23
CA SER A 168 -34.30 156.42 -59.24
C SER A 168 -34.99 155.12 -59.69
N GLU A 169 -35.27 154.98 -60.98
CA GLU A 169 -35.77 153.74 -61.59
C GLU A 169 -34.70 152.64 -61.54
N ALA A 170 -33.44 152.95 -61.87
CA ALA A 170 -32.33 152.02 -61.72
C ALA A 170 -32.00 151.69 -60.25
N ALA A 171 -32.25 152.61 -59.30
CA ALA A 171 -32.10 152.36 -57.87
C ALA A 171 -33.18 151.38 -57.38
N SER A 172 -34.45 151.64 -57.64
CA SER A 172 -35.57 150.76 -57.24
C SER A 172 -35.51 149.37 -57.90
N GLN A 173 -35.02 149.27 -59.14
CA GLN A 173 -34.70 147.97 -59.77
C GLN A 173 -33.62 147.22 -58.99
N ARG A 174 -32.52 147.89 -58.61
CA ARG A 174 -31.45 147.28 -57.79
C ARG A 174 -31.90 146.94 -56.38
N GLU A 175 -32.77 147.74 -55.77
CA GLU A 175 -33.37 147.45 -54.47
C GLU A 175 -34.24 146.18 -54.55
N ALA A 176 -35.04 146.01 -55.61
CA ALA A 176 -35.80 144.79 -55.86
C ALA A 176 -34.89 143.57 -56.12
N GLU A 177 -33.82 143.72 -56.91
CA GLU A 177 -32.82 142.65 -57.12
C GLU A 177 -32.11 142.26 -55.81
N LEU A 178 -31.74 143.24 -54.97
CA LEU A 178 -31.11 143.01 -53.68
C LEU A 178 -32.05 142.29 -52.70
N LEU A 179 -33.34 142.66 -52.65
CA LEU A 179 -34.33 141.95 -51.85
C LEU A 179 -34.47 140.48 -52.29
N LEU A 180 -34.58 140.21 -53.59
CA LEU A 180 -34.62 138.84 -54.12
C LEU A 180 -33.33 138.05 -53.83
N LEU A 181 -32.17 138.71 -53.79
CA LEU A 181 -30.90 138.09 -53.38
C LEU A 181 -30.84 137.82 -51.87
N VAL A 182 -31.40 138.68 -51.03
CA VAL A 182 -31.53 138.48 -49.57
C VAL A 182 -32.49 137.33 -49.27
N ASP A 183 -33.69 137.31 -49.86
CA ASP A 183 -34.65 136.20 -49.74
C ASP A 183 -34.01 134.86 -50.14
N ARG A 184 -33.24 134.86 -51.23
CA ARG A 184 -32.49 133.69 -51.69
C ARG A 184 -31.35 133.29 -50.74
N GLN A 185 -30.63 134.25 -50.17
CA GLN A 185 -29.61 133.99 -49.15
C GLN A 185 -30.23 133.40 -47.88
N GLU A 186 -31.35 133.95 -47.39
CA GLU A 186 -32.10 133.38 -46.28
C GLU A 186 -32.57 131.95 -46.56
N GLY A 187 -33.14 131.70 -47.76
CA GLY A 187 -33.57 130.37 -48.18
C GLY A 187 -32.42 129.36 -48.24
N LEU A 188 -31.25 129.78 -48.74
CA LEU A 188 -30.04 128.96 -48.75
C LEU A 188 -29.51 128.69 -47.33
N THR A 189 -29.45 129.71 -46.47
CA THR A 189 -29.02 129.55 -45.06
C THR A 189 -29.95 128.59 -44.30
N LYS A 190 -31.26 128.70 -44.48
CA LYS A 190 -32.25 127.76 -43.91
C LYS A 190 -32.05 126.33 -44.45
N SER A 191 -31.71 126.16 -45.73
CA SER A 191 -31.38 124.86 -46.34
C SER A 191 -29.98 124.32 -46.01
N ILE A 192 -29.06 125.16 -45.53
CA ILE A 192 -27.75 124.74 -45.03
C ILE A 192 -27.93 124.22 -43.60
N ALA A 193 -28.54 125.02 -42.73
CA ALA A 193 -28.86 124.63 -41.36
C ALA A 193 -29.64 123.31 -41.31
N SER A 194 -30.67 123.12 -42.15
CA SER A 194 -31.44 121.87 -42.18
C SER A 194 -30.62 120.64 -42.61
N ARG A 195 -29.56 120.83 -43.41
CA ARG A 195 -28.65 119.75 -43.84
C ARG A 195 -27.57 119.47 -42.81
N GLU A 196 -27.09 120.49 -42.10
CA GLU A 196 -26.20 120.34 -40.95
C GLU A 196 -26.93 119.53 -39.85
N ASP A 197 -28.19 119.90 -39.56
CA ASP A 197 -29.12 119.15 -38.73
C ASP A 197 -29.29 117.67 -39.14
N GLU A 198 -29.31 117.36 -40.44
CA GLU A 198 -29.40 115.99 -40.96
C GLU A 198 -28.06 115.25 -40.88
N LEU A 199 -26.95 115.93 -41.13
CA LEU A 199 -25.59 115.37 -41.04
C LEU A 199 -25.22 115.03 -39.59
N GLU A 200 -25.58 115.85 -38.61
CA GLU A 200 -25.41 115.53 -37.18
C GLU A 200 -26.21 114.28 -36.79
N LYS A 201 -27.48 114.19 -37.23
CA LYS A 201 -28.33 113.01 -36.98
C LYS A 201 -27.79 111.74 -37.66
N LEU A 202 -27.15 111.87 -38.82
CA LEU A 202 -26.47 110.77 -39.50
C LEU A 202 -25.15 110.39 -38.83
N ALA A 203 -24.37 111.36 -38.34
CA ALA A 203 -23.14 111.12 -37.60
C ALA A 203 -23.41 110.42 -36.26
N ALA A 204 -24.45 110.83 -35.53
CA ALA A 204 -24.93 110.16 -34.32
C ALA A 204 -25.28 108.70 -34.60
N ARG A 205 -26.13 108.43 -35.60
CA ARG A 205 -26.49 107.06 -36.04
C ARG A 205 -25.29 106.24 -36.51
N HIS A 206 -24.30 106.87 -37.14
CA HIS A 206 -23.06 106.19 -37.52
C HIS A 206 -22.26 105.77 -36.28
N SER A 207 -22.14 106.63 -35.26
CA SER A 207 -21.46 106.27 -34.01
C SER A 207 -22.20 105.19 -33.23
N GLU A 208 -23.53 105.25 -33.15
CA GLU A 208 -24.39 104.20 -32.57
C GLU A 208 -24.18 102.85 -33.27
N LEU A 209 -24.23 102.83 -34.61
CA LEU A 209 -24.01 101.61 -35.40
C LEU A 209 -22.57 101.09 -35.28
N THR A 210 -21.57 101.97 -35.20
CA THR A 210 -20.17 101.57 -35.00
C THR A 210 -19.98 100.89 -33.64
N ALA A 211 -20.55 101.47 -32.57
CA ALA A 211 -20.52 100.88 -31.24
C ALA A 211 -21.29 99.54 -31.19
N ALA A 212 -22.45 99.44 -31.86
CA ALA A 212 -23.23 98.22 -31.94
C ALA A 212 -22.56 97.11 -32.80
N VAL A 213 -21.68 97.47 -33.74
CA VAL A 213 -20.82 96.51 -34.46
C VAL A 213 -19.69 96.03 -33.54
N ALA A 214 -18.97 96.94 -32.88
CA ALA A 214 -17.90 96.56 -31.95
C ALA A 214 -18.38 95.60 -30.85
N GLN A 215 -19.52 95.91 -30.20
CA GLN A 215 -20.14 95.04 -29.20
C GLN A 215 -20.54 93.65 -29.75
N ARG A 216 -20.85 93.55 -31.04
CA ARG A 216 -21.14 92.26 -31.69
C ARG A 216 -19.88 91.50 -32.05
N GLU A 217 -18.81 92.19 -32.42
CA GLU A 217 -17.50 91.57 -32.68
C GLU A 217 -16.89 91.04 -31.37
N GLU A 218 -16.96 91.80 -30.27
CA GLU A 218 -16.63 91.34 -28.91
C GLU A 218 -17.48 90.12 -28.50
N ALA A 219 -18.80 90.17 -28.73
CA ALA A 219 -19.69 89.05 -28.39
C ALA A 219 -19.46 87.80 -29.25
N LEU A 220 -19.00 87.95 -30.50
CA LEU A 220 -18.60 86.83 -31.36
C LEU A 220 -17.27 86.23 -30.90
N GLN A 221 -16.26 87.05 -30.59
CA GLN A 221 -14.99 86.58 -30.02
C GLN A 221 -15.22 85.79 -28.73
N ALA A 222 -16.04 86.31 -27.82
CA ALA A 222 -16.41 85.62 -26.58
C ALA A 222 -17.27 84.34 -26.80
N LEU A 223 -17.87 84.15 -27.97
CA LEU A 223 -18.53 82.89 -28.36
C LEU A 223 -17.55 81.91 -29.00
N ASP A 224 -16.61 82.38 -29.82
CA ASP A 224 -15.55 81.56 -30.43
C ASP A 224 -14.59 81.00 -29.35
N GLU A 225 -14.24 81.80 -28.32
CA GLU A 225 -13.48 81.33 -27.15
C GLU A 225 -14.23 80.24 -26.36
N ARG A 226 -15.55 80.39 -26.21
CA ARG A 226 -16.41 79.37 -25.57
C ARG A 226 -16.56 78.12 -26.43
N ALA A 227 -16.61 78.27 -27.75
CA ALA A 227 -16.63 77.14 -28.68
C ALA A 227 -15.31 76.36 -28.66
N ALA A 228 -14.16 77.07 -28.63
CA ALA A 228 -12.84 76.47 -28.53
C ALA A 228 -12.66 75.70 -27.21
N THR A 229 -12.96 76.33 -26.06
CA THR A 229 -12.88 75.68 -24.74
C THR A 229 -13.85 74.51 -24.58
N ALA A 230 -15.06 74.60 -25.14
CA ALA A 230 -15.99 73.47 -25.20
C ALA A 230 -15.43 72.33 -26.08
N ALA A 231 -14.87 72.63 -27.25
CA ALA A 231 -14.26 71.63 -28.14
C ALA A 231 -13.06 70.92 -27.49
N GLU A 232 -12.21 71.65 -26.75
CA GLU A 232 -11.14 71.04 -25.95
C GLU A 232 -11.68 70.10 -24.87
N SER A 233 -12.72 70.51 -24.13
CA SER A 233 -13.32 69.61 -23.11
C SER A 233 -13.95 68.36 -23.73
N ALA A 234 -14.59 68.49 -24.90
CA ALA A 234 -15.19 67.37 -25.63
C ALA A 234 -14.13 66.43 -26.26
N ALA A 235 -12.94 66.95 -26.59
CA ALA A 235 -11.80 66.13 -27.01
C ALA A 235 -11.27 65.29 -25.83
N ARG A 236 -10.99 65.93 -24.69
CA ARG A 236 -10.50 65.23 -23.48
C ARG A 236 -11.49 64.18 -22.98
N GLN A 237 -12.80 64.47 -23.01
CA GLN A 237 -13.83 63.48 -22.66
C GLN A 237 -13.89 62.27 -23.60
N ARG A 238 -13.50 62.42 -24.87
CA ARG A 238 -13.39 61.28 -25.82
C ARG A 238 -12.13 60.47 -25.54
N GLU A 239 -10.99 61.12 -25.31
CA GLU A 239 -9.75 60.45 -24.91
C GLU A 239 -9.93 59.67 -23.59
N GLU A 240 -10.65 60.24 -22.62
CA GLU A 240 -11.03 59.57 -21.36
C GLU A 240 -11.99 58.40 -21.60
N ALA A 241 -12.98 58.53 -22.48
CA ALA A 241 -13.91 57.45 -22.83
C ALA A 241 -13.20 56.28 -23.56
N GLU A 242 -12.39 56.57 -24.57
CA GLU A 242 -11.59 55.57 -25.31
C GLU A 242 -10.62 54.85 -24.36
N ALA A 243 -10.01 55.55 -23.41
CA ALA A 243 -9.15 54.95 -22.39
C ALA A 243 -9.93 54.09 -21.37
N LEU A 244 -11.18 54.42 -21.06
CA LEU A 244 -12.05 53.61 -20.20
C LEU A 244 -12.59 52.38 -20.94
N GLU A 245 -12.94 52.48 -22.21
CA GLU A 245 -13.32 51.35 -23.06
C GLU A 245 -12.15 50.37 -23.23
N ALA A 246 -10.93 50.86 -23.48
CA ALA A 246 -9.73 50.03 -23.54
C ALA A 246 -9.51 49.26 -22.22
N ARG A 247 -9.58 49.94 -21.07
CA ARG A 247 -9.48 49.30 -19.75
C ARG A 247 -10.60 48.30 -19.48
N HIS A 248 -11.83 48.58 -19.93
CA HIS A 248 -12.95 47.64 -19.80
C HIS A 248 -12.69 46.36 -20.62
N LEU A 249 -12.16 46.48 -21.83
CA LEU A 249 -11.78 45.33 -22.66
C LEU A 249 -10.60 44.54 -22.04
N GLU A 250 -9.61 45.21 -21.46
CA GLU A 250 -8.52 44.57 -20.71
C GLU A 250 -9.04 43.79 -19.49
N LEU A 251 -9.89 44.41 -18.66
CA LEU A 251 -10.51 43.77 -17.50
C LEU A 251 -11.43 42.60 -17.92
N THR A 252 -12.16 42.73 -19.02
CA THR A 252 -13.01 41.65 -19.56
C THR A 252 -12.17 40.44 -19.96
N ARG A 253 -11.01 40.65 -20.60
CA ARG A 253 -10.05 39.57 -20.92
C ARG A 253 -9.46 38.94 -19.67
N ALA A 254 -8.99 39.75 -18.71
CA ALA A 254 -8.43 39.24 -17.46
C ALA A 254 -9.45 38.44 -16.63
N VAL A 255 -10.74 38.79 -16.68
CA VAL A 255 -11.83 38.00 -16.06
C VAL A 255 -12.09 36.70 -16.83
N ALA A 256 -12.04 36.71 -18.16
CA ALA A 256 -12.16 35.49 -18.97
C ALA A 256 -11.00 34.52 -18.71
N GLU A 257 -9.75 34.99 -18.84
CA GLU A 257 -8.52 34.23 -18.51
C GLU A 257 -8.54 33.73 -17.06
N GLY A 258 -9.03 34.55 -16.12
CA GLY A 258 -9.28 34.17 -14.73
C GLY A 258 -10.26 33.01 -14.61
N SER A 259 -11.40 33.05 -15.31
CA SER A 259 -12.41 31.98 -15.28
C SER A 259 -11.93 30.67 -15.94
N GLU A 260 -11.12 30.76 -17.00
CA GLU A 260 -10.43 29.61 -17.60
C GLU A 260 -9.43 29.00 -16.60
N SER A 261 -8.68 29.84 -15.86
CA SER A 261 -7.76 29.36 -14.83
C SER A 261 -8.48 28.70 -13.63
N VAL A 262 -9.65 29.20 -13.23
CA VAL A 262 -10.47 28.60 -12.16
C VAL A 262 -11.02 27.25 -12.60
N THR A 263 -11.64 27.18 -13.78
CA THR A 263 -12.17 25.89 -14.29
C THR A 263 -11.08 24.85 -14.51
N ALA A 264 -9.87 25.25 -14.93
CA ALA A 264 -8.70 24.38 -15.02
C ALA A 264 -8.12 23.95 -13.65
N LEU A 265 -8.37 24.71 -12.58
CA LEU A 265 -8.05 24.29 -11.21
C LEU A 265 -9.12 23.35 -10.63
N GLU A 266 -10.41 23.58 -10.94
CA GLU A 266 -11.52 22.73 -10.54
C GLU A 266 -11.44 21.33 -11.17
N THR A 267 -11.14 21.22 -12.47
CA THR A 267 -10.92 19.92 -13.13
C THR A 267 -9.73 19.19 -12.51
N ARG A 268 -8.61 19.88 -12.28
CA ARG A 268 -7.43 19.30 -11.63
C ARG A 268 -7.69 18.90 -10.18
N GLN A 269 -8.55 19.61 -9.46
CA GLN A 269 -8.99 19.21 -8.12
C GLN A 269 -9.85 17.94 -8.17
N ALA A 270 -10.73 17.81 -9.17
CA ALA A 270 -11.50 16.59 -9.39
C ALA A 270 -10.58 15.40 -9.70
N GLU A 271 -9.65 15.53 -10.66
CA GLU A 271 -8.63 14.51 -10.99
C GLU A 271 -7.83 14.06 -9.75
N LEU A 272 -7.36 15.02 -8.94
CA LEU A 272 -6.64 14.71 -7.70
C LEU A 272 -7.51 14.01 -6.65
N SER A 273 -8.81 14.33 -6.59
CA SER A 273 -9.75 13.65 -5.69
C SER A 273 -10.03 12.21 -6.12
N GLU A 274 -10.20 11.97 -7.42
CA GLU A 274 -10.40 10.63 -8.00
C GLU A 274 -9.15 9.75 -7.80
N ALA A 275 -7.97 10.32 -8.07
CA ALA A 275 -6.68 9.66 -7.81
C ALA A 275 -6.48 9.34 -6.31
N ALA A 276 -6.94 10.21 -5.40
CA ALA A 276 -6.90 9.97 -3.96
C ALA A 276 -7.86 8.84 -3.53
N SER A 277 -9.08 8.77 -4.07
CA SER A 277 -10.00 7.66 -3.81
C SER A 277 -9.48 6.33 -4.37
N ALA A 278 -8.95 6.33 -5.60
CA ALA A 278 -8.35 5.14 -6.20
C ALA A 278 -7.16 4.63 -5.37
N LEU A 279 -6.30 5.53 -4.87
CA LEU A 279 -5.20 5.15 -3.98
C LEU A 279 -5.69 4.60 -2.63
N ALA A 280 -6.78 5.14 -2.07
CA ALA A 280 -7.38 4.64 -0.83
C ALA A 280 -7.98 3.23 -1.00
N GLU A 281 -8.65 2.96 -2.12
CA GLU A 281 -9.11 1.62 -2.48
C GLU A 281 -7.95 0.64 -2.66
N ASP A 282 -6.88 1.06 -3.34
CA ASP A 282 -5.72 0.20 -3.60
C ASP A 282 -4.91 -0.09 -2.31
N VAL A 283 -4.83 0.87 -1.38
CA VAL A 283 -4.31 0.65 -0.01
C VAL A 283 -5.21 -0.33 0.76
N THR A 284 -6.53 -0.17 0.72
CA THR A 284 -7.48 -1.06 1.40
C THR A 284 -7.39 -2.49 0.84
N ARG A 285 -7.28 -2.63 -0.48
CA ARG A 285 -7.05 -3.92 -1.16
C ARG A 285 -5.74 -4.58 -0.73
N ARG A 286 -4.65 -3.80 -0.65
CA ARG A 286 -3.34 -4.32 -0.18
C ARG A 286 -3.37 -4.71 1.29
N GLN A 287 -4.10 -4.00 2.14
CA GLN A 287 -4.30 -4.37 3.55
C GLN A 287 -5.07 -5.69 3.67
N GLY A 288 -6.12 -5.91 2.87
CA GLY A 288 -6.82 -7.19 2.78
C GLY A 288 -5.90 -8.35 2.36
N LEU A 289 -5.16 -8.18 1.26
CA LEU A 289 -4.21 -9.18 0.77
C LEU A 289 -3.09 -9.50 1.76
N LEU A 290 -2.64 -8.52 2.56
CA LEU A 290 -1.68 -8.74 3.65
C LEU A 290 -2.30 -9.53 4.81
N ALA A 291 -3.53 -9.20 5.22
CA ALA A 291 -4.24 -9.95 6.25
C ALA A 291 -4.52 -11.41 5.84
N ASP A 292 -4.89 -11.65 4.58
CA ASP A 292 -5.06 -12.99 4.01
C ASP A 292 -3.73 -13.77 4.01
N ALA A 293 -2.62 -13.12 3.62
CA ALA A 293 -1.30 -13.73 3.63
C ALA A 293 -0.80 -14.03 5.06
N GLU A 294 -1.03 -13.15 6.03
CA GLU A 294 -0.73 -13.38 7.44
C GLU A 294 -1.58 -14.52 8.00
N ALA A 295 -2.87 -14.61 7.64
CA ALA A 295 -3.73 -15.72 8.01
C ALA A 295 -3.21 -17.06 7.45
N GLN A 296 -2.85 -17.12 6.17
CA GLN A 296 -2.26 -18.30 5.53
C GLN A 296 -0.91 -18.71 6.16
N LEU A 297 -0.05 -17.74 6.48
CA LEU A 297 1.20 -17.99 7.20
C LEU A 297 0.95 -18.48 8.64
N SER A 298 -0.11 -18.03 9.30
CA SER A 298 -0.50 -18.53 10.63
C SER A 298 -1.07 -19.96 10.59
N ALA A 299 -1.83 -20.30 9.54
CA ALA A 299 -2.40 -21.63 9.34
C ALA A 299 -1.31 -22.65 9.00
N SER A 300 -0.48 -22.37 7.99
CA SER A 300 0.63 -23.25 7.60
C SER A 300 1.69 -23.44 8.70
N ARG A 301 1.87 -22.46 9.60
CA ARG A 301 2.67 -22.66 10.82
C ARG A 301 2.05 -23.67 11.79
N LYS A 302 0.73 -23.60 12.04
CA LYS A 302 0.02 -24.59 12.87
C LYS A 302 0.09 -25.99 12.27
N GLU A 303 -0.15 -26.11 10.97
CA GLU A 303 -0.01 -27.38 10.24
C GLU A 303 1.41 -27.96 10.37
N GLN A 304 2.45 -27.11 10.30
CA GLN A 304 3.84 -27.54 10.54
C GLN A 304 4.10 -27.92 12.00
N GLU A 305 3.57 -27.18 12.97
CA GLU A 305 3.71 -27.49 14.41
C GLU A 305 3.01 -28.82 14.75
N GLU A 306 1.82 -29.06 14.21
CA GLU A 306 1.06 -30.32 14.34
C GLU A 306 1.78 -31.48 13.64
N ALA A 307 2.28 -31.29 12.43
CA ALA A 307 3.07 -32.30 11.72
C ALA A 307 4.38 -32.65 12.45
N VAL A 308 5.07 -31.66 13.03
CA VAL A 308 6.26 -31.87 13.87
C VAL A 308 5.91 -32.57 15.18
N ALA A 309 4.76 -32.26 15.79
CA ALA A 309 4.28 -32.97 16.98
C ALA A 309 3.95 -34.44 16.67
N ALA A 310 3.24 -34.71 15.57
CA ALA A 310 2.93 -36.07 15.12
C ALA A 310 4.19 -36.88 14.77
N ALA A 311 5.16 -36.27 14.08
CA ALA A 311 6.44 -36.91 13.78
C ALA A 311 7.26 -37.20 15.06
N ARG A 312 7.21 -36.32 16.08
CA ARG A 312 7.83 -36.57 17.38
C ARG A 312 7.18 -37.74 18.12
N ALA A 313 5.85 -37.85 18.09
CA ALA A 313 5.12 -38.98 18.67
C ALA A 313 5.50 -40.30 17.97
N GLN A 314 5.48 -40.34 16.64
CA GLN A 314 5.92 -41.53 15.86
C GLN A 314 7.37 -41.94 16.20
N VAL A 315 8.27 -40.99 16.42
CA VAL A 315 9.66 -41.27 16.86
C VAL A 315 9.74 -41.78 18.30
N GLN A 316 8.78 -41.44 19.17
CA GLN A 316 8.65 -42.04 20.50
C GLN A 316 8.11 -43.47 20.39
N ASP A 317 7.00 -43.68 19.67
CA ASP A 317 6.39 -44.99 19.43
C ASP A 317 7.41 -45.99 18.84
N LEU A 318 8.21 -45.56 17.86
CA LEU A 318 9.25 -46.36 17.24
C LEU A 318 10.40 -46.71 18.21
N ARG A 319 10.78 -45.80 19.12
CA ARG A 319 11.79 -46.09 20.15
C ARG A 319 11.27 -47.06 21.21
N GLU A 320 10.02 -46.92 21.60
CA GLU A 320 9.37 -47.87 22.51
C GLU A 320 9.28 -49.26 21.84
N ALA A 321 8.82 -49.34 20.60
CA ALA A 321 8.81 -50.58 19.81
C ALA A 321 10.22 -51.18 19.65
N GLU A 322 11.25 -50.37 19.40
CA GLU A 322 12.64 -50.83 19.33
C GLU A 322 13.12 -51.38 20.68
N SER A 323 12.84 -50.70 21.79
CA SER A 323 13.20 -51.17 23.13
C SER A 323 12.51 -52.50 23.49
N GLN A 324 11.23 -52.64 23.14
CA GLN A 324 10.49 -53.90 23.30
C GLN A 324 11.06 -55.00 22.41
N ALA A 325 11.48 -54.68 21.18
CA ALA A 325 12.12 -55.64 20.28
C ALA A 325 13.49 -56.10 20.81
N ARG A 326 14.29 -55.19 21.36
CA ARG A 326 15.57 -55.50 22.05
C ARG A 326 15.35 -56.41 23.26
N GLN A 327 14.39 -56.08 24.14
CA GLN A 327 14.03 -56.93 25.29
C GLN A 327 13.54 -58.32 24.87
N ARG A 328 12.75 -58.43 23.79
CA ARG A 328 12.33 -59.72 23.21
C ARG A 328 13.53 -60.50 22.66
N LEU A 329 14.49 -59.84 22.02
CA LEU A 329 15.72 -60.47 21.54
C LEU A 329 16.56 -61.01 22.71
N GLU A 330 16.77 -60.21 23.75
CA GLU A 330 17.49 -60.60 24.96
C GLU A 330 16.80 -61.79 25.66
N ALA A 331 15.48 -61.76 25.79
CA ALA A 331 14.69 -62.86 26.33
C ALA A 331 14.78 -64.14 25.49
N LEU A 332 14.80 -64.02 24.15
CA LEU A 332 14.99 -65.16 23.24
C LEU A 332 16.41 -65.75 23.34
N VAL A 333 17.44 -64.91 23.41
CA VAL A 333 18.84 -65.36 23.60
C VAL A 333 19.03 -66.02 24.97
N ALA A 334 18.42 -65.49 26.03
CA ALA A 334 18.41 -66.12 27.35
C ALA A 334 17.65 -67.45 27.36
N ALA A 335 16.51 -67.53 26.65
CA ALA A 335 15.76 -68.77 26.48
C ALA A 335 16.56 -69.81 25.67
N GLU A 336 17.29 -69.40 24.63
CA GLU A 336 18.15 -70.28 23.84
C GLU A 336 19.35 -70.79 24.65
N ALA A 337 19.98 -69.92 25.46
CA ALA A 337 21.01 -70.35 26.40
C ALA A 337 20.45 -71.38 27.40
N ALA A 338 19.23 -71.19 27.90
CA ALA A 338 18.57 -72.13 28.80
C ALA A 338 18.15 -73.45 28.10
N THR A 339 17.76 -73.44 26.82
CA THR A 339 17.49 -74.70 26.09
C THR A 339 18.78 -75.44 25.74
N ARG A 340 19.87 -74.73 25.38
CA ARG A 340 21.21 -75.31 25.20
C ARG A 340 21.70 -75.97 26.49
N GLN A 341 21.63 -75.29 27.64
CA GLN A 341 21.97 -75.87 28.94
C GLN A 341 21.11 -77.09 29.31
N ARG A 342 19.81 -77.08 28.98
CA ARG A 342 18.93 -78.26 29.15
C ARG A 342 19.32 -79.40 28.21
N ALA A 343 19.71 -79.11 26.97
CA ALA A 343 20.19 -80.11 26.02
C ALA A 343 21.51 -80.74 26.49
N GLU A 344 22.48 -79.92 26.93
CA GLU A 344 23.74 -80.41 27.56
C GLU A 344 23.46 -81.28 28.80
N ALA A 345 22.53 -80.86 29.67
CA ALA A 345 22.17 -81.63 30.87
C ALA A 345 21.41 -82.92 30.55
N LEU A 346 20.62 -82.96 29.46
CA LEU A 346 20.00 -84.18 28.95
C LEU A 346 21.03 -85.08 28.27
N GLN A 347 21.99 -84.52 27.55
CA GLN A 347 23.05 -85.28 26.90
C GLN A 347 23.96 -85.93 27.95
N ARG A 348 24.35 -85.23 29.01
CA ARG A 348 25.07 -85.85 30.15
C ARG A 348 24.26 -86.97 30.80
N LYS A 349 22.93 -86.83 30.93
CA LYS A 349 22.06 -87.92 31.42
C LYS A 349 21.96 -89.10 30.46
N LEU A 350 22.07 -88.87 29.15
CA LEU A 350 22.17 -89.93 28.15
C LEU A 350 23.54 -90.63 28.26
N GLU A 351 24.64 -89.89 28.34
CA GLU A 351 25.99 -90.42 28.56
C GLU A 351 26.11 -91.20 29.89
N GLU A 352 25.52 -90.68 30.99
CA GLU A 352 25.39 -91.38 32.27
C GLU A 352 24.52 -92.65 32.16
N GLY A 353 23.43 -92.58 31.41
CA GLY A 353 22.49 -93.68 31.15
C GLY A 353 23.09 -94.77 30.26
N GLU A 354 23.84 -94.41 29.22
CA GLU A 354 24.61 -95.30 28.36
C GLU A 354 25.75 -95.95 29.16
N ALA A 355 26.48 -95.18 29.98
CA ALA A 355 27.48 -95.74 30.89
C ALA A 355 26.86 -96.63 31.98
N ALA A 356 25.60 -96.41 32.38
CA ALA A 356 24.85 -97.30 33.27
C ALA A 356 24.36 -98.56 32.54
N LEU A 357 23.92 -98.45 31.28
CA LEU A 357 23.55 -99.57 30.41
C LEU A 357 24.76 -100.46 30.12
N VAL A 358 25.92 -99.90 29.76
CA VAL A 358 27.18 -100.67 29.57
C VAL A 358 27.57 -101.41 30.85
N ARG A 359 27.43 -100.78 32.03
CA ARG A 359 27.66 -101.44 33.33
C ARG A 359 26.62 -102.54 33.63
N LEU A 360 25.36 -102.36 33.23
CA LEU A 360 24.32 -103.39 33.36
C LEU A 360 24.55 -104.55 32.38
N THR A 361 24.94 -104.29 31.13
CA THR A 361 25.30 -105.33 30.15
C THR A 361 26.54 -106.10 30.58
N ALA A 362 27.56 -105.42 31.15
CA ALA A 362 28.70 -106.09 31.76
C ALA A 362 28.27 -106.96 32.96
N ALA A 363 27.47 -106.43 33.88
CA ALA A 363 26.97 -107.19 35.03
C ALA A 363 26.05 -108.37 34.64
N VAL A 364 25.28 -108.25 33.56
CA VAL A 364 24.53 -109.37 32.98
C VAL A 364 25.47 -110.41 32.39
N GLY A 365 26.54 -110.03 31.68
CA GLY A 365 27.58 -110.96 31.23
C GLY A 365 28.35 -111.63 32.38
N ASP A 366 28.58 -110.91 33.48
CA ASP A 366 29.17 -111.46 34.71
C ASP A 366 28.23 -112.47 35.39
N GLU A 367 26.91 -112.23 35.39
CA GLU A 367 25.93 -113.20 35.92
C GLU A 367 25.64 -114.36 34.95
N GLU A 368 25.70 -114.14 33.63
CA GLU A 368 25.64 -115.21 32.62
C GLU A 368 26.86 -116.13 32.70
N THR A 369 28.06 -115.59 32.93
CA THR A 369 29.27 -116.39 33.16
C THR A 369 29.27 -117.05 34.55
N ARG A 370 28.69 -116.44 35.59
CA ARG A 370 28.37 -117.13 36.85
C ARG A 370 27.38 -118.29 36.67
N LEU A 371 26.33 -118.10 35.87
CA LEU A 371 25.38 -119.17 35.54
C LEU A 371 26.06 -120.33 34.80
N ALA A 372 26.93 -120.03 33.83
CA ALA A 372 27.72 -121.05 33.15
C ALA A 372 28.67 -121.80 34.11
N GLN A 373 29.31 -121.11 35.06
CA GLN A 373 30.15 -121.72 36.09
C GLN A 373 29.32 -122.61 37.05
N LEU A 374 28.12 -122.16 37.46
CA LEU A 374 27.21 -122.92 38.31
C LEU A 374 26.57 -124.12 37.58
N GLN A 375 26.48 -124.07 36.25
CA GLN A 375 26.10 -125.22 35.42
C GLN A 375 27.24 -126.25 35.37
N ALA A 376 28.48 -125.82 35.08
CA ALA A 376 29.65 -126.70 35.09
C ALA A 376 29.85 -127.40 36.45
N GLN A 377 29.72 -126.65 37.56
CA GLN A 377 29.78 -127.18 38.93
C GLN A 377 28.66 -128.19 39.29
N ARG A 378 27.61 -128.31 38.47
CA ARG A 378 26.57 -129.34 38.61
C ARG A 378 26.80 -130.54 37.72
N GLU A 379 27.50 -130.38 36.60
CA GLU A 379 27.78 -131.48 35.66
C GLU A 379 28.94 -132.36 36.12
N GLU A 380 29.99 -131.81 36.75
CA GLU A 380 31.07 -132.59 37.36
C GLU A 380 30.59 -133.68 38.36
N PRO A 381 29.85 -133.35 39.44
CA PRO A 381 29.40 -134.37 40.40
C PRO A 381 28.36 -135.34 39.81
N ALA A 382 27.63 -134.96 38.75
CA ALA A 382 26.71 -135.85 38.06
C ALA A 382 27.46 -136.89 37.19
N ALA A 383 28.59 -136.51 36.59
CA ALA A 383 29.43 -137.42 35.82
C ALA A 383 30.11 -138.48 36.70
N ASP A 384 30.55 -138.12 37.91
CA ASP A 384 31.20 -139.07 38.82
C ASP A 384 30.21 -140.00 39.53
N GLN A 385 29.02 -139.52 39.93
CA GLN A 385 27.97 -140.42 40.47
C GLN A 385 27.53 -141.49 39.45
N SER A 386 27.59 -141.19 38.15
CA SER A 386 27.34 -142.16 37.07
C SER A 386 28.40 -143.27 37.03
N ARG A 387 29.65 -142.96 37.36
CA ARG A 387 30.77 -143.93 37.41
C ARG A 387 30.66 -144.83 38.65
N ASP A 388 30.42 -144.25 39.82
CA ASP A 388 30.30 -145.00 41.08
C ASP A 388 29.16 -146.03 41.03
N MET A 389 28.02 -145.68 40.42
CA MET A 389 26.91 -146.61 40.18
C MET A 389 27.31 -147.77 39.26
N SER A 390 28.03 -147.48 38.17
CA SER A 390 28.51 -148.50 37.22
C SER A 390 29.50 -149.48 37.87
N GLU A 391 30.39 -149.01 38.75
CA GLU A 391 31.26 -149.90 39.53
C GLU A 391 30.49 -150.73 40.57
N ALA A 392 29.47 -150.17 41.21
CA ALA A 392 28.64 -150.89 42.17
C ALA A 392 27.87 -152.06 41.52
N GLU A 393 27.29 -151.83 40.33
CA GLU A 393 26.63 -152.88 39.54
C GLU A 393 27.60 -153.97 39.08
N GLY A 394 28.80 -153.61 38.64
CA GLY A 394 29.86 -154.57 38.29
C GLY A 394 30.29 -155.46 39.46
N ARG A 395 30.38 -154.89 40.67
CA ARG A 395 30.71 -155.64 41.90
C ARG A 395 29.57 -156.58 42.32
N LEU A 396 28.31 -156.20 42.15
CA LEU A 396 27.15 -157.07 42.39
C LEU A 396 27.09 -158.25 41.40
N ALA A 397 27.36 -158.02 40.11
CA ALA A 397 27.43 -159.09 39.11
C ALA A 397 28.54 -160.11 39.41
N ALA A 398 29.71 -159.65 39.86
CA ALA A 398 30.80 -160.53 40.27
C ALA A 398 30.46 -161.40 41.50
N LEU A 399 29.75 -160.83 42.48
CA LEU A 399 29.29 -161.58 43.66
C LEU A 399 28.23 -162.64 43.31
N ALA A 400 27.29 -162.35 42.41
CA ALA A 400 26.31 -163.31 41.95
C ALA A 400 26.96 -164.51 41.21
N ALA A 401 27.97 -164.25 40.37
CA ALA A 401 28.73 -165.31 39.71
C ALA A 401 29.52 -166.17 40.70
N ALA A 402 30.10 -165.56 41.74
CA ALA A 402 30.80 -166.28 42.81
C ALA A 402 29.86 -167.15 43.66
N GLU A 403 28.60 -166.75 43.85
CA GLU A 403 27.61 -167.56 44.57
C GLU A 403 27.18 -168.79 43.76
N GLU A 404 26.97 -168.65 42.44
CA GLU A 404 26.68 -169.79 41.55
C GLU A 404 27.88 -170.76 41.48
N GLU A 405 29.12 -170.26 41.40
CA GLU A 405 30.31 -171.12 41.51
C GLU A 405 30.40 -171.82 42.88
N ALA A 406 30.05 -171.15 43.98
CA ALA A 406 30.04 -171.76 45.31
C ALA A 406 29.00 -172.90 45.39
N ARG A 407 27.79 -172.69 44.84
CA ARG A 407 26.73 -173.71 44.77
C ARG A 407 27.15 -174.91 43.91
N ALA A 408 27.79 -174.67 42.76
CA ALA A 408 28.34 -175.73 41.92
C ALA A 408 29.40 -176.56 42.69
N ARG A 409 30.36 -175.89 43.33
CA ARG A 409 31.43 -176.52 44.13
C ARG A 409 30.89 -177.32 45.32
N VAL A 410 29.78 -176.91 45.95
CA VAL A 410 29.09 -177.71 46.98
C VAL A 410 28.55 -179.02 46.39
N SER A 411 27.82 -178.96 45.27
CA SER A 411 27.29 -180.17 44.62
C SER A 411 28.38 -181.12 44.12
N GLU A 412 29.54 -180.59 43.74
CA GLU A 412 30.70 -181.37 43.32
C GLU A 412 31.44 -182.01 44.51
N LEU A 413 31.45 -181.34 45.68
CA LEU A 413 32.00 -181.89 46.93
C LEU A 413 31.17 -183.05 47.49
N ASP A 414 29.83 -183.00 47.40
CA ASP A 414 28.98 -184.13 47.80
C ASP A 414 29.24 -185.37 46.92
N ALA A 415 29.37 -185.19 45.60
CA ALA A 415 29.73 -186.27 44.68
C ALA A 415 31.18 -186.80 44.89
N LEU A 416 32.09 -185.95 45.37
CA LEU A 416 33.44 -186.35 45.77
C LEU A 416 33.47 -187.08 47.12
N LEU A 417 32.51 -186.84 48.02
CA LEU A 417 32.36 -187.56 49.29
C LEU A 417 31.99 -189.03 49.07
N GLU A 418 30.98 -189.31 48.24
CA GLU A 418 30.62 -190.70 47.88
C GLU A 418 31.81 -191.41 47.20
N ARG A 419 32.55 -190.72 46.32
CA ARG A 419 33.74 -191.30 45.67
C ARG A 419 34.92 -191.50 46.63
N LYS A 420 35.13 -190.62 47.61
CA LYS A 420 36.21 -190.79 48.60
C LYS A 420 35.93 -191.88 49.63
N GLN A 421 34.69 -192.38 49.73
CA GLN A 421 34.37 -193.59 50.46
C GLN A 421 34.66 -194.90 49.69
N GLN A 422 35.05 -194.86 48.40
CA GLN A 422 35.32 -196.08 47.63
C GLN A 422 36.55 -196.86 48.14
N GLU A 423 37.72 -196.21 48.29
CA GLU A 423 39.03 -196.88 48.17
C GLU A 423 40.08 -196.45 49.22
N LEU A 424 39.66 -196.28 50.48
CA LEU A 424 40.54 -196.20 51.67
C LEU A 424 39.97 -197.10 52.80
N ALA A 425 39.79 -198.42 52.61
CA ALA A 425 40.77 -199.48 52.30
C ALA A 425 41.63 -199.92 53.51
N ALA A 426 42.08 -201.19 53.50
CA ALA A 426 42.73 -201.92 54.60
C ALA A 426 43.89 -201.16 55.29
N ALA A 427 44.17 -201.32 56.59
CA ALA A 427 44.21 -202.56 57.38
C ALA A 427 43.75 -202.36 58.88
N PRO A 428 43.61 -203.41 59.74
CA PRO A 428 42.44 -203.46 60.63
C PRO A 428 42.64 -203.62 62.17
N ALA A 429 41.53 -203.35 62.87
CA ALA A 429 40.98 -204.01 64.09
C ALA A 429 41.40 -203.61 65.54
N ALA A 430 40.34 -203.35 66.33
CA ALA A 430 40.21 -203.45 67.82
C ALA A 430 40.88 -202.36 68.71
N PRO A 431 40.39 -202.16 69.97
CA PRO A 431 38.99 -201.93 70.37
C PRO A 431 38.79 -200.74 71.38
N GLU A 432 37.55 -200.56 71.85
CA GLU A 432 37.06 -199.63 72.90
C GLU A 432 37.87 -199.59 74.23
N PRO A 433 37.92 -198.48 75.00
CA PRO A 433 36.74 -197.89 75.71
C PRO A 433 36.71 -196.34 75.86
N ALA A 434 35.82 -195.84 76.74
CA ALA A 434 35.53 -194.41 77.00
C ALA A 434 36.03 -193.91 78.40
N PRO A 435 35.32 -192.97 79.08
CA PRO A 435 35.66 -191.55 79.40
C PRO A 435 36.63 -191.37 80.62
N PRO A 436 37.14 -190.15 81.04
CA PRO A 436 36.47 -188.82 81.04
C PRO A 436 37.35 -187.52 80.89
N GLU A 437 36.70 -186.37 81.15
CA GLU A 437 37.11 -185.01 81.61
C GLU A 437 38.55 -184.40 81.51
N VAL A 438 38.60 -183.16 80.96
CA VAL A 438 39.27 -181.90 81.42
C VAL A 438 40.80 -181.79 81.67
N GLU A 439 41.51 -180.91 80.91
CA GLU A 439 42.37 -179.79 81.42
C GLU A 439 42.86 -178.80 80.29
N GLN A 440 43.91 -177.97 80.50
CA GLN A 440 44.12 -176.62 79.88
C GLN A 440 45.52 -176.36 79.18
N PRO A 441 45.91 -175.12 78.71
CA PRO A 441 46.87 -174.89 77.59
C PRO A 441 48.33 -174.52 78.00
N PRO A 442 49.24 -174.10 77.06
CA PRO A 442 49.50 -172.64 76.87
C PRO A 442 50.06 -172.14 75.50
N ALA A 443 49.97 -170.80 75.28
CA ALA A 443 50.93 -169.88 74.59
C ALA A 443 51.39 -170.12 73.12
N ALA A 444 51.73 -169.12 72.28
CA ALA A 444 51.57 -167.65 72.22
C ALA A 444 51.79 -167.22 70.73
N ALA A 445 51.64 -165.99 70.22
CA ALA A 445 51.66 -164.63 70.78
C ALA A 445 51.07 -163.65 69.71
N LEU A 446 50.72 -162.37 69.90
CA LEU A 446 50.65 -161.42 71.03
C LEU A 446 49.29 -160.64 70.94
N PRO A 447 48.79 -159.97 72.00
CA PRO A 447 47.33 -159.97 72.22
C PRO A 447 46.70 -158.62 72.67
N ALA A 448 45.40 -158.67 72.96
CA ALA A 448 44.76 -157.79 73.96
C ALA A 448 44.85 -158.42 75.37
N GLY A 449 44.76 -157.62 76.44
CA GLY A 449 44.58 -158.13 77.81
C GLY A 449 45.72 -158.99 78.38
N ALA A 450 46.96 -158.80 77.91
CA ALA A 450 48.12 -159.48 78.50
C ALA A 450 48.26 -159.16 80.00
N PRO A 451 48.74 -160.10 80.83
CA PRO A 451 49.08 -159.79 82.21
C PRO A 451 50.15 -158.71 82.25
N ARG A 452 49.79 -157.55 82.82
CA ARG A 452 50.64 -156.35 82.82
C ARG A 452 51.79 -156.56 83.79
N GLN A 453 53.00 -156.07 83.44
CA GLN A 453 54.17 -156.35 84.27
C GLN A 453 53.96 -155.78 85.69
N PRO A 454 54.30 -156.52 86.76
CA PRO A 454 54.01 -156.10 88.13
C PRO A 454 54.60 -154.72 88.47
N ASP A 455 55.76 -154.38 87.91
CA ASP A 455 56.39 -153.06 88.08
C ASP A 455 55.62 -151.92 87.36
N GLU A 456 55.01 -152.19 86.21
CA GLU A 456 54.16 -151.23 85.49
C GLU A 456 52.84 -150.98 86.23
N VAL A 457 52.21 -152.05 86.74
CA VAL A 457 51.01 -151.97 87.59
C VAL A 457 51.33 -151.26 88.91
N ALA A 458 52.48 -151.56 89.53
CA ALA A 458 52.95 -150.89 90.74
C ALA A 458 53.13 -149.38 90.52
N ARG A 459 53.80 -148.97 89.43
CA ARG A 459 53.99 -147.56 89.08
C ARG A 459 52.65 -146.87 88.80
N ALA A 460 51.77 -147.46 88.01
CA ALA A 460 50.47 -146.88 87.69
C ALA A 460 49.58 -146.72 88.95
N LEU A 461 49.60 -147.68 89.87
CA LEU A 461 48.91 -147.58 91.16
C LEU A 461 49.62 -146.62 92.15
N ALA A 462 50.89 -146.26 91.93
CA ALA A 462 51.56 -145.21 92.71
C ALA A 462 51.22 -143.81 92.20
N GLU A 463 51.05 -143.64 90.89
CA GLU A 463 50.73 -142.35 90.23
C GLU A 463 49.24 -142.00 90.24
N ALA A 464 48.33 -142.99 90.33
CA ALA A 464 46.89 -142.77 90.27
C ALA A 464 46.31 -142.21 91.60
N PRO A 465 45.71 -140.99 91.60
CA PRO A 465 45.24 -140.35 92.82
C PRO A 465 43.97 -140.99 93.38
N GLY A 466 43.81 -140.98 94.71
CA GLY A 466 42.59 -141.42 95.41
C GLY A 466 42.50 -142.92 95.68
N LEU A 467 43.59 -143.68 95.57
CA LEU A 467 43.66 -145.10 95.93
C LEU A 467 43.87 -145.33 97.44
N PRO A 468 43.39 -146.47 97.99
CA PRO A 468 43.66 -146.85 99.38
C PRO A 468 45.15 -147.12 99.65
N GLU A 469 45.54 -147.19 100.92
CA GLU A 469 46.96 -147.22 101.31
C GLU A 469 47.75 -148.43 100.76
N PRO A 470 49.07 -148.28 100.52
CA PRO A 470 49.94 -149.37 100.07
C PRO A 470 49.88 -150.57 101.01
N GLY A 471 49.85 -151.79 100.45
CA GLY A 471 49.77 -153.03 101.23
C GLY A 471 48.38 -153.36 101.80
N SER A 472 47.38 -152.49 101.69
CA SER A 472 46.00 -152.84 102.06
C SER A 472 45.45 -153.97 101.18
N ALA A 473 44.64 -154.87 101.75
CA ALA A 473 44.10 -156.03 101.04
C ALA A 473 43.26 -155.64 99.80
N ALA A 474 42.58 -154.49 99.84
CA ALA A 474 41.88 -153.94 98.67
C ALA A 474 42.85 -153.51 97.55
N ARG A 475 43.98 -152.87 97.89
CA ARG A 475 45.01 -152.50 96.91
C ARG A 475 45.79 -153.70 96.40
N GLN A 476 45.99 -154.74 97.22
CA GLN A 476 46.56 -156.02 96.79
C GLN A 476 45.63 -156.75 95.81
N ARG A 477 44.30 -156.75 96.05
CA ARG A 477 43.31 -157.25 95.09
C ARG A 477 43.28 -156.43 93.80
N LEU A 478 43.32 -155.10 93.88
CA LEU A 478 43.38 -154.23 92.71
C LEU A 478 44.66 -154.48 91.89
N PHE A 479 45.79 -154.65 92.57
CA PHE A 479 47.06 -155.05 91.94
C PHE A 479 46.91 -156.38 91.23
N SER A 480 46.45 -157.44 91.91
CA SER A 480 46.30 -158.77 91.29
C SER A 480 45.31 -158.78 90.14
N LEU A 481 44.22 -158.00 90.18
CA LEU A 481 43.26 -157.89 89.08
C LEU A 481 43.85 -157.16 87.86
N LEU A 482 44.63 -156.10 88.08
CA LEU A 482 45.30 -155.38 86.99
C LEU A 482 46.50 -156.17 86.41
N GLU A 483 47.18 -156.94 87.26
CA GLU A 483 48.24 -157.90 86.90
C GLU A 483 47.67 -159.07 86.10
N THR A 484 46.48 -159.61 86.42
CA THR A 484 45.77 -160.59 85.58
C THR A 484 45.10 -159.98 84.34
N GLY A 485 45.34 -158.70 84.03
CA GLY A 485 44.92 -158.05 82.79
C GLY A 485 43.48 -157.52 82.77
N VAL A 486 42.76 -157.54 83.91
CA VAL A 486 41.38 -157.03 84.01
C VAL A 486 41.33 -155.53 83.65
N CYS A 487 40.23 -155.11 83.01
CA CYS A 487 40.08 -153.72 82.57
C CYS A 487 40.03 -152.75 83.77
N PRO A 488 40.70 -151.58 83.75
CA PRO A 488 40.77 -150.68 84.91
C PRO A 488 39.43 -150.19 85.45
N VAL A 489 38.37 -150.19 84.64
CA VAL A 489 36.99 -149.89 85.08
C VAL A 489 36.51 -150.94 86.09
N ASP A 490 36.61 -152.21 85.70
CA ASP A 490 36.04 -153.33 86.44
C ASP A 490 36.95 -153.73 87.60
N ALA A 491 38.27 -153.70 87.43
CA ALA A 491 39.23 -153.94 88.50
C ALA A 491 39.06 -152.95 89.67
N LEU A 492 38.84 -151.65 89.37
CA LEU A 492 38.50 -150.66 90.41
C LEU A 492 37.16 -150.99 91.10
N ARG A 493 36.14 -151.35 90.30
CA ARG A 493 34.79 -151.65 90.79
C ARG A 493 34.76 -152.88 91.71
N GLU A 494 35.52 -153.92 91.37
CA GLU A 494 35.58 -155.17 92.12
C GLU A 494 36.47 -155.05 93.37
N ALA A 495 37.62 -154.39 93.27
CA ALA A 495 38.53 -154.25 94.41
C ALA A 495 38.07 -153.24 95.48
N THR A 496 37.25 -152.25 95.11
CA THR A 496 36.85 -151.14 96.02
C THR A 496 35.34 -150.90 96.13
N GLY A 497 34.52 -151.50 95.26
CA GLY A 497 33.08 -151.27 95.18
C GLY A 497 32.67 -149.99 94.42
N ALA A 498 33.58 -149.07 94.13
CA ALA A 498 33.25 -147.75 93.56
C ALA A 498 34.29 -147.27 92.53
N VAL A 499 33.82 -146.74 91.39
CA VAL A 499 34.69 -146.26 90.31
C VAL A 499 34.91 -144.75 90.42
N ASN A 500 36.05 -144.33 90.97
CA ASN A 500 36.48 -142.93 90.92
C ASN A 500 36.95 -142.57 89.49
N ARG A 501 36.22 -141.68 88.82
CA ARG A 501 36.52 -141.24 87.44
C ARG A 501 37.92 -140.67 87.26
N GLN A 502 38.48 -139.96 88.26
CA GLN A 502 39.83 -139.39 88.14
C GLN A 502 40.90 -140.48 88.17
N THR A 503 40.80 -141.40 89.12
CA THR A 503 41.67 -142.59 89.23
C THR A 503 41.59 -143.47 87.98
N LEU A 504 40.38 -143.67 87.45
CA LEU A 504 40.15 -144.43 86.23
C LEU A 504 40.84 -143.79 85.01
N VAL A 505 40.66 -142.49 84.78
CA VAL A 505 41.30 -141.79 83.64
C VAL A 505 42.82 -141.81 83.76
N ALA A 506 43.37 -141.74 84.98
CA ALA A 506 44.81 -141.91 85.20
C ALA A 506 45.29 -143.32 84.80
N LEU A 507 44.62 -144.38 85.29
CA LEU A 507 44.99 -145.77 85.00
C LEU A 507 44.81 -146.14 83.53
N VAL A 508 43.73 -145.68 82.87
CA VAL A 508 43.50 -145.87 81.42
C VAL A 508 44.57 -145.15 80.59
N ARG A 509 45.08 -144.00 81.06
CA ARG A 509 46.17 -143.28 80.39
C ARG A 509 47.54 -143.93 80.59
N SER A 510 47.81 -144.53 81.75
CA SER A 510 49.14 -145.11 82.07
C SER A 510 49.29 -146.59 81.70
N LEU A 511 48.20 -147.38 81.77
CA LEU A 511 48.18 -148.82 81.48
C LEU A 511 47.47 -149.17 80.16
N GLY A 512 46.99 -148.16 79.42
CA GLY A 512 46.17 -148.33 78.22
C GLY A 512 44.69 -148.60 78.53
N GLY A 513 43.84 -148.22 77.57
CA GLY A 513 42.41 -148.50 77.62
C GLY A 513 42.05 -149.93 77.21
N CYS A 514 40.77 -150.22 77.40
CA CYS A 514 40.00 -151.38 76.96
C CYS A 514 38.57 -150.89 76.71
#